data_AF-A0AAJ0PS49-F1
#
_entry.id   AF-A0AAJ0PS49-F1
#
_cell.length_a   1.000
_cell.length_b   1.000
_cell.length_c   1.000
_cell.angle_alpha   90.00
_cell.angle_beta   90.00
_cell.angle_gamma   90.00
#
_symmetry.space_group_name_H-M   'P 1'
#
loop_
_entity.id
_entity.type
_entity.pdbx_description
1 polymer ?
#
loop_
_entity_poly.entity_id
_entity_poly.type
_entity_poly.pdbx_seq_one_letter_code
_entity_poly.pdbx_strand_id
1 'polypeptide(L)'
;MDTIDTSPHPDWQLIERLGGATKVARLLGYDEKGGAQRVHNWKFRGIPPEVKIQRPDLFLAELIERAKSSDGNLTPPQPTQVPA
;
A
#
# COMPACT_ATOMS: atom_id res chain seq x y z
N MET A 1 -16.48 -26.45 -14.68
CA MET A 1 -16.91 -25.09 -15.03
C MET A 1 -16.63 -24.22 -13.82
N ASP A 2 -15.42 -23.69 -13.73
CA ASP A 2 -15.02 -22.74 -12.70
C ASP A 2 -15.71 -21.41 -13.04
N THR A 3 -16.78 -21.09 -12.31
CA THR A 3 -17.45 -19.80 -12.38
C THR A 3 -16.42 -18.72 -12.07
N ILE A 4 -16.07 -17.92 -13.08
CA ILE A 4 -15.21 -16.75 -12.92
C ILE A 4 -15.98 -15.82 -11.98
N ASP A 5 -15.59 -15.79 -10.71
CA ASP A 5 -16.13 -14.84 -9.75
C ASP A 5 -15.73 -13.44 -10.23
N THR A 6 -16.69 -12.75 -10.85
CA THR A 6 -16.51 -11.40 -11.38
C THR A 6 -16.57 -10.35 -10.27
N SER A 7 -16.66 -10.76 -9.00
CA SER A 7 -16.67 -9.86 -7.87
C SER A 7 -15.31 -9.17 -7.74
N PRO A 8 -15.27 -7.84 -7.67
CA PRO A 8 -14.01 -7.12 -7.58
C PRO A 8 -13.35 -7.41 -6.23
N HIS A 9 -12.11 -7.93 -6.28
CA HIS A 9 -11.31 -8.24 -5.10
C HIS A 9 -11.11 -6.99 -4.24
N PRO A 10 -11.22 -7.02 -2.90
CA PRO A 10 -11.22 -5.83 -2.03
C PRO A 10 -10.07 -4.83 -2.27
N ASP A 11 -8.93 -5.32 -2.78
CA ASP A 11 -7.82 -4.50 -3.27
C ASP A 11 -8.21 -3.45 -4.33
N TRP A 12 -9.33 -3.64 -5.04
CA TRP A 12 -9.82 -2.70 -6.05
C TRP A 12 -10.06 -1.31 -5.44
N GLN A 13 -10.56 -1.24 -4.20
CA GLN A 13 -10.83 0.02 -3.52
C GLN A 13 -9.54 0.78 -3.23
N LEU A 14 -8.47 0.05 -2.92
CA LEU A 14 -7.14 0.61 -2.67
C LEU A 14 -6.57 1.22 -3.95
N ILE A 15 -6.71 0.53 -5.09
CA ILE A 15 -6.30 1.05 -6.40
C ILE A 15 -7.06 2.33 -6.75
N GLU A 16 -8.38 2.38 -6.50
CA GLU A 16 -9.18 3.59 -6.74
C GLU A 16 -8.77 4.74 -5.82
N ARG A 17 -8.55 4.47 -4.51
CA ARG A 17 -8.09 5.48 -3.53
C ARG A 17 -6.73 6.08 -3.90
N LEU A 18 -5.84 5.30 -4.49
CA LEU A 18 -4.54 5.76 -4.98
C LEU A 18 -4.62 6.60 -6.27
N GLY A 19 -5.83 6.79 -6.82
CA GLY A 19 -6.11 7.58 -8.02
C GLY A 19 -6.23 6.75 -9.30
N GLY A 20 -6.55 5.46 -9.16
CA GLY A 20 -6.86 4.56 -10.26
C GLY A 20 -5.66 3.84 -10.86
N ALA A 21 -5.94 2.87 -11.74
CA ALA A 21 -4.95 1.95 -12.29
C ALA A 21 -3.78 2.65 -13.00
N THR A 22 -4.05 3.74 -13.72
CA THR A 22 -3.02 4.52 -14.42
C THR A 22 -2.06 5.21 -13.45
N LYS A 23 -2.58 5.81 -12.38
CA LYS A 23 -1.75 6.51 -11.40
C LYS A 23 -0.92 5.53 -10.59
N VAL A 24 -1.50 4.40 -10.19
CA VAL A 24 -0.80 3.31 -9.51
C VAL A 24 0.30 2.73 -10.40
N ALA A 25 0.05 2.49 -11.69
CA ALA A 25 1.08 2.00 -12.61
C ALA A 25 2.26 2.98 -12.72
N ARG A 26 1.99 4.28 -12.79
CA ARG A 26 3.03 5.32 -12.79
C ARG A 26 3.80 5.37 -11.47
N LEU A 27 3.11 5.26 -10.33
CA LEU A 27 3.76 5.22 -9.01
C LEU A 27 4.68 4.01 -8.88
N LEU A 28 4.31 2.87 -9.48
CA LEU A 28 5.10 1.64 -9.53
C LEU A 28 6.26 1.69 -10.54
N GLY A 29 6.34 2.73 -11.38
CA GLY A 29 7.33 2.81 -12.44
C GLY A 29 7.11 1.82 -13.59
N TYR A 30 5.88 1.32 -13.77
CA TYR A 30 5.57 0.49 -14.93
C TYR A 30 5.48 1.32 -16.20
N ASP A 31 5.87 0.69 -17.31
CA ASP A 31 5.78 1.28 -18.63
C ASP A 31 4.33 1.67 -18.96
N GLU A 32 4.19 2.83 -19.61
CA GLU A 32 2.90 3.36 -20.03
C GLU A 32 2.17 2.41 -20.99
N LYS A 33 2.92 1.59 -21.75
CA LYS A 33 2.39 0.50 -22.57
C LYS A 33 2.17 -0.76 -21.73
N GLY A 34 1.01 -0.80 -21.07
CA GLY A 34 0.49 -2.02 -20.45
C GLY A 34 0.59 -2.08 -18.93
N GLY A 35 1.31 -1.15 -18.29
CA GLY A 35 1.32 -1.02 -16.83
C GLY A 35 -0.09 -0.77 -16.26
N ALA A 36 -0.83 0.16 -16.86
CA ALA A 36 -2.21 0.45 -16.45
C ALA A 36 -3.14 -0.77 -16.61
N GLN A 37 -2.99 -1.53 -17.71
CA GLN A 37 -3.77 -2.74 -17.94
C GLN A 37 -3.46 -3.82 -16.90
N ARG A 38 -2.19 -3.98 -16.53
CA ARG A 38 -1.77 -4.92 -15.48
C ARG A 38 -2.44 -4.57 -14.15
N VAL A 39 -2.38 -3.30 -13.74
CA VAL A 39 -3.02 -2.84 -12.51
C VAL A 39 -4.54 -2.98 -12.57
N HIS A 40 -5.16 -2.72 -13.73
CA HIS A 40 -6.59 -2.94 -13.92
C HIS A 40 -6.98 -4.41 -13.68
N ASN A 41 -6.18 -5.37 -14.16
CA ASN A 41 -6.42 -6.79 -13.91
C ASN A 41 -6.36 -7.15 -12.40
N TRP A 42 -5.55 -6.43 -11.60
CA TRP A 42 -5.47 -6.65 -10.16
C TRP A 42 -6.75 -6.27 -9.41
N LYS A 43 -7.60 -5.40 -9.98
CA LYS A 43 -8.91 -5.08 -9.40
C LYS A 43 -9.81 -6.33 -9.30
N PHE A 44 -9.63 -7.27 -10.22
CA PHE A 44 -10.41 -8.50 -10.27
C PHE A 44 -9.65 -9.68 -9.66
N ARG A 45 -8.33 -9.78 -9.89
CA ARG A 45 -7.51 -10.92 -9.43
C ARG A 45 -6.89 -10.74 -8.04
N GLY A 46 -6.92 -9.52 -7.50
CA GLY A 46 -6.13 -9.13 -6.33
C GLY A 46 -4.75 -8.61 -6.71
N ILE A 47 -4.19 -7.78 -5.84
CA ILE A 47 -2.84 -7.22 -6.04
C ILE A 47 -1.81 -8.27 -5.61
N PRO A 48 -0.77 -8.53 -6.43
CA PRO A 48 0.27 -9.48 -6.08
C PRO A 48 0.92 -9.12 -4.74
N PRO A 49 1.14 -10.09 -3.83
CA PRO A 49 1.75 -9.81 -2.52
C PRO A 49 3.15 -9.22 -2.64
N GLU A 50 3.92 -9.63 -3.66
CA GLU A 50 5.24 -9.05 -3.94
C GLU A 50 5.17 -7.54 -4.21
N VAL A 51 4.14 -7.07 -4.93
CA VAL A 51 3.94 -5.64 -5.20
C VAL A 51 3.59 -4.89 -3.91
N LYS A 52 2.77 -5.50 -3.04
CA LYS A 52 2.44 -4.93 -1.72
C LYS A 52 3.67 -4.76 -0.85
N ILE A 53 4.59 -5.73 -0.89
CA ILE A 53 5.85 -5.71 -0.13
C ILE A 53 6.86 -4.72 -0.72
N GLN A 54 6.94 -4.61 -2.06
CA GLN A 54 7.82 -3.64 -2.71
C GLN A 54 7.36 -2.19 -2.52
N ARG A 55 6.06 -1.95 -2.40
CA ARG A 55 5.49 -0.63 -2.13
C ARG A 55 4.58 -0.65 -0.90
N PRO A 56 5.15 -0.86 0.29
CA PRO A 56 4.36 -0.91 1.51
C PRO A 56 3.79 0.47 1.84
N ASP A 57 4.46 1.55 1.43
CA ASP A 57 3.95 2.94 1.47
C ASP A 57 2.63 3.14 0.71
N LEU A 58 2.38 2.40 -0.38
CA LEU A 58 1.16 2.54 -1.17
C LEU A 58 0.05 1.61 -0.69
N PHE A 59 0.41 0.36 -0.39
CA PHE A 59 -0.57 -0.69 -0.15
C PHE A 59 -0.74 -1.07 1.33
N LEU A 60 0.24 -0.75 2.16
CA LEU A 60 0.29 -1.05 3.60
C LEU A 60 0.40 0.23 4.43
N ALA A 61 0.08 1.42 3.89
CA ALA A 61 0.20 2.69 4.60
C ALA A 61 -0.48 2.66 5.98
N GLU A 62 -1.71 2.16 6.06
CA GLU A 62 -2.43 2.01 7.34
C GLU A 62 -1.74 1.04 8.31
N LEU A 63 -1.11 -0.01 7.78
CA LEU A 63 -0.33 -0.97 8.54
C LEU A 63 0.95 -0.35 9.12
N ILE A 64 1.58 0.53 8.35
CA ILE A 64 2.77 1.28 8.75
C ILE A 64 2.38 2.32 9.81
N GLU A 65 1.30 3.06 9.58
CA GLU A 65 0.81 4.08 10.52
C GLU A 65 0.43 3.46 11.87
N ARG A 66 -0.29 2.33 11.88
CA ARG A 66 -0.59 1.62 13.14
C ARG A 66 0.68 1.10 13.82
N ALA A 67 1.66 0.61 13.06
CA ALA A 67 2.91 0.09 13.62
C ALA A 67 3.73 1.23 14.25
N LYS A 68 3.76 2.38 13.58
CA LYS A 68 4.41 3.61 14.06
C LYS A 68 3.71 4.20 15.28
N SER A 69 2.38 4.11 15.33
CA SER A 69 1.56 4.55 16.48
C SER A 69 1.67 3.60 17.67
N SER A 70 2.04 2.33 17.44
CA SER A 70 2.26 1.35 18.50
C SER A 70 3.64 1.50 19.17
N ASP A 71 4.57 2.21 18.52
CA ASP A 71 5.87 2.62 19.07
C ASP A 71 5.74 3.94 19.87
N GLY A 72 4.72 3.99 20.73
CA GLY A 72 4.28 5.19 21.44
C GLY A 72 4.65 5.22 22.93
N ASN A 73 5.73 4.56 23.38
CA ASN A 73 6.22 4.73 24.75
C ASN A 73 7.75 4.68 24.86
N LEU A 74 8.44 5.53 24.11
CA LEU A 74 9.82 5.90 24.42
C LEU A 74 9.91 7.43 24.52
N THR A 75 9.43 7.97 25.64
CA THR A 75 9.87 9.28 26.10
C THR A 75 11.39 9.21 26.26
N PRO A 76 12.19 10.04 25.56
CA PRO A 76 13.59 10.17 25.92
C PRO A 76 13.64 10.67 27.37
N PRO A 77 14.38 10.02 28.30
CA PRO A 77 14.63 10.64 29.59
C PRO A 77 15.37 11.94 29.30
N GLN A 78 14.73 13.08 29.59
CA GLN A 78 15.40 14.37 29.50
C GLN A 78 16.64 14.28 30.40
N PRO A 79 17.84 14.64 29.90
CA PRO A 79 19.03 14.62 30.74
C PRO A 79 18.78 15.57 31.91
N THR A 80 18.74 15.01 33.12
CA THR A 80 18.72 15.75 34.37
C THR A 80 19.81 16.81 34.30
N GLN A 81 19.43 18.08 34.18
CA GLN A 81 20.37 19.19 34.35
C GLN A 81 20.88 19.12 35.78
N VAL A 82 22.12 18.65 35.94
CA VAL A 82 22.87 18.80 37.18
C VAL A 82 23.17 20.28 37.37
N PRO A 83 22.77 20.90 38.49
CA PRO A 83 23.11 22.30 38.74
C PRO A 83 24.60 22.41 39.10
N ALA A 84 25.25 23.43 38.55
CA ALA A 84 26.61 23.84 38.90
C ALA A 84 26.55 25.10 39.78
#